data_AF-A0A7K0C1V3-F1
#
_entry.id   AF-A0A7K0C1V3-F1
#
_cell.length_a   1.000
_cell.length_b   1.000
_cell.length_c   1.000
_cell.angle_alpha   90.00
_cell.angle_beta   90.00
_cell.angle_gamma   90.00
#
_symmetry.space_group_name_H-M   'P 1'
#
loop_
_entity.id
_entity.type
_entity.pdbx_description
1 polymer ?
#
loop_
_entity_poly.entity_id
_entity_poly.type
_entity_poly.pdbx_seq_one_letter_code
_entity_poly.pdbx_strand_id
1 'polypeptide(L)'
;MGAKPGRSPIWARRRLVAGIRWRTRTGTPWRDVPERYGPWGRMYDLFRRWQRDGTWQRILAELQAQVDAKQLITWDINVDSTVCRAHQHAAGARKRGACGSNRPVVSPPSRTTTGTDARVAA
;
A
#
# COMPACT_ATOMS: atom_id res chain seq x y z
N MET A 1 -26.56 -13.81 37.19
CA MET A 1 -26.94 -14.23 35.82
C MET A 1 -25.68 -14.67 35.07
N GLY A 2 -25.26 -15.93 35.22
CA GLY A 2 -24.07 -16.46 34.55
C GLY A 2 -24.43 -16.90 33.13
N ALA A 3 -24.01 -16.13 32.13
CA ALA A 3 -24.14 -16.56 30.74
C ALA A 3 -23.33 -17.85 30.54
N LYS A 4 -24.00 -18.92 30.11
CA LYS A 4 -23.33 -20.17 29.72
C LYS A 4 -22.28 -19.80 28.66
N PRO A 5 -21.00 -20.20 28.80
CA PRO A 5 -20.01 -19.90 27.78
C PRO A 5 -20.51 -20.57 26.50
N GLY A 6 -20.81 -19.74 25.50
CA GLY A 6 -21.12 -20.22 24.16
C GLY A 6 -19.99 -21.11 23.65
N ARG A 7 -20.25 -21.87 22.58
CA ARG A 7 -19.26 -22.77 21.97
C ARG A 7 -17.89 -22.09 21.89
N SER A 8 -16.90 -22.70 22.56
CA SER A 8 -15.54 -22.15 22.58
C SER A 8 -15.06 -21.94 21.14
N PRO A 9 -14.48 -20.77 20.81
CA PRO A 9 -14.00 -20.52 19.46
C PRO A 9 -12.97 -21.57 19.07
N ILE A 10 -13.19 -22.23 17.92
CA ILE A 10 -12.30 -23.28 17.38
C ILE A 10 -10.85 -22.77 17.26
N TRP A 11 -10.65 -21.46 17.06
CA TRP A 11 -9.33 -20.84 17.03
C TRP A 11 -9.18 -19.84 18.18
N ALA A 12 -8.12 -20.03 18.97
CA ALA A 12 -7.76 -19.08 20.03
C ALA A 12 -7.51 -17.69 19.42
N ARG A 13 -8.13 -16.65 20.00
CA ARG A 13 -8.00 -15.27 19.52
C ARG A 13 -6.55 -14.80 19.41
N ARG A 14 -5.70 -15.19 20.36
CA ARG A 14 -4.26 -14.93 20.35
C ARG A 14 -3.56 -15.44 19.08
N ARG A 15 -3.97 -16.61 18.58
CA ARG A 15 -3.40 -17.21 17.36
C ARG A 15 -3.76 -16.40 16.12
N LEU A 16 -5.02 -15.96 16.02
CA LEU A 16 -5.48 -15.09 14.92
C LEU A 16 -4.77 -13.73 14.93
N VAL A 17 -4.62 -13.11 16.11
CA VAL A 17 -3.89 -11.84 16.27
C VAL A 17 -2.41 -12.00 15.88
N ALA A 18 -1.78 -13.13 16.22
CA ALA A 18 -0.42 -13.43 15.78
C ALA A 18 -0.29 -13.53 14.26
N GLY A 19 -1.28 -14.12 13.58
CA GLY A 19 -1.33 -14.17 12.12
C GLY A 19 -1.52 -12.80 11.47
N ILE A 20 -2.40 -11.97 12.03
CA ILE A 20 -2.59 -10.56 11.60
C ILE A 20 -1.27 -9.79 11.73
N ARG A 21 -0.59 -9.90 12.88
CA ARG A 21 0.71 -9.26 13.10
C ARG A 21 1.76 -9.72 12.08
N TRP A 22 1.83 -11.02 11.82
CA TRP A 22 2.77 -11.58 10.84
C TRP A 22 2.49 -11.03 9.43
N ARG A 23 1.22 -10.96 9.03
CA ARG A 23 0.79 -10.41 7.74
C ARG A 23 1.15 -8.94 7.60
N THR A 24 0.85 -8.12 8.61
CA THR A 24 1.16 -6.68 8.59
C THR A 24 2.66 -6.42 8.50
N ARG A 25 3.48 -7.23 9.19
CA ARG A 25 4.95 -7.14 9.13
C ARG A 25 5.51 -7.52 7.76
N THR A 26 4.92 -8.53 7.11
CA THR A 26 5.47 -9.11 5.86
C THR A 26 4.88 -8.44 4.60
N GLY A 27 3.76 -7.71 4.73
CA GLY A 27 3.09 -7.06 3.60
C GLY A 27 2.33 -8.02 2.67
N THR A 28 2.27 -9.30 3.02
CA THR A 28 1.71 -10.37 2.18
C THR A 28 0.19 -10.24 1.99
N PRO A 29 -0.38 -10.69 0.86
CA PRO A 29 -1.81 -10.87 0.70
C PRO A 29 -2.40 -11.78 1.79
N TRP A 30 -3.68 -11.55 2.13
CA TRP A 30 -4.36 -12.34 3.18
C TRP A 30 -4.39 -13.84 2.89
N ARG A 31 -4.48 -14.22 1.61
CA ARG A 31 -4.58 -15.62 1.18
C ARG A 31 -3.30 -16.41 1.40
N ASP A 32 -2.16 -15.74 1.46
CA ASP A 32 -0.85 -16.41 1.59
C ASP A 32 -0.35 -16.38 3.05
N VAL A 33 -1.23 -16.04 4.00
CA VAL A 33 -0.89 -16.13 5.43
C VAL A 33 -0.77 -17.60 5.83
N PRO A 34 0.32 -18.01 6.50
CA PRO A 34 0.53 -19.39 6.89
C PRO A 34 -0.60 -19.99 7.71
N GLU A 35 -1.02 -21.20 7.34
CA GLU A 35 -2.16 -21.91 7.94
C GLU A 35 -1.99 -22.21 9.44
N ARG A 36 -0.75 -22.21 9.95
CA ARG A 36 -0.46 -22.33 11.39
C ARG A 36 -1.19 -21.29 12.26
N TYR A 37 -1.59 -20.16 11.68
CA TYR A 37 -2.36 -19.11 12.36
C TYR A 37 -3.88 -19.32 12.30
N GLY A 38 -4.34 -20.28 11.51
CA GLY A 38 -5.74 -20.57 11.23
C GLY A 38 -6.21 -20.02 9.88
N PRO A 39 -7.50 -20.16 9.56
CA PRO A 39 -8.06 -19.74 8.29
C PRO A 39 -7.97 -18.23 8.10
N TRP A 40 -7.43 -17.80 6.94
CA TRP A 40 -7.26 -16.38 6.62
C TRP A 40 -8.56 -15.57 6.67
N GLY A 41 -9.70 -16.17 6.32
CA GLY A 41 -11.01 -15.50 6.38
C GLY A 41 -11.35 -15.04 7.79
N ARG A 42 -11.12 -15.88 8.81
CA ARG A 42 -11.37 -15.49 10.20
C ARG A 42 -10.40 -14.43 10.71
N MET A 43 -9.15 -14.46 10.24
CA MET A 43 -8.17 -13.41 10.55
C MET A 43 -8.61 -12.07 9.94
N TYR A 44 -9.06 -12.08 8.68
CA TYR A 44 -9.57 -10.90 8.00
C TYR A 44 -10.84 -10.36 8.67
N ASP A 45 -11.80 -11.21 9.02
CA ASP A 45 -13.04 -10.79 9.69
C ASP A 45 -12.76 -10.16 11.05
N LEU A 46 -11.85 -10.76 11.83
CA LEU A 46 -11.43 -10.21 13.11
C LEU A 46 -10.73 -8.86 12.92
N PHE A 47 -9.78 -8.80 11.98
CA PHE A 47 -9.06 -7.58 11.65
C PHE A 47 -10.02 -6.46 11.25
N ARG A 48 -10.95 -6.75 10.34
CA ARG A 48 -11.89 -5.78 9.79
C ARG A 48 -12.88 -5.29 10.84
N ARG A 49 -13.36 -6.18 11.71
CA ARG A 49 -14.22 -5.83 12.84
C ARG A 49 -13.49 -4.88 13.79
N TRP A 50 -12.30 -5.25 14.23
CA TRP A 50 -11.50 -4.44 15.15
C TRP A 50 -11.05 -3.10 14.56
N GLN A 51 -10.85 -3.05 13.25
CA GLN A 51 -10.57 -1.80 12.53
C GLN A 51 -11.78 -0.85 12.57
N ARG A 52 -12.99 -1.37 12.38
CA ARG A 52 -14.22 -0.56 12.44
C ARG A 52 -14.57 -0.15 13.86
N ASP A 53 -14.39 -1.04 14.81
CA ASP A 53 -14.74 -0.83 16.22
C ASP A 53 -13.66 -0.02 16.97
N GLY A 54 -12.61 0.44 16.30
CA GLY A 54 -11.53 1.23 16.91
C GLY A 54 -10.66 0.44 17.89
N THR A 55 -10.71 -0.89 17.88
CA THR A 55 -9.97 -1.74 18.83
C THR A 55 -8.48 -1.67 18.58
N TRP A 56 -8.03 -1.58 17.33
CA TRP A 56 -6.60 -1.46 17.01
C TRP A 56 -6.00 -0.16 17.56
N GLN A 57 -6.74 0.95 17.44
CA GLN A 57 -6.35 2.25 17.96
C GLN A 57 -6.23 2.22 19.49
N ARG A 58 -7.21 1.60 20.17
CA ARG A 58 -7.17 1.42 21.63
C ARG A 58 -5.98 0.58 22.07
N ILE A 59 -5.72 -0.56 21.40
CA ILE A 59 -4.55 -1.40 21.71
C ILE A 59 -3.25 -0.61 21.54
N LEU A 60 -3.13 0.17 20.46
CA LEU A 60 -1.95 0.98 20.21
C LEU A 60 -1.75 2.03 21.30
N ALA A 61 -2.81 2.78 21.64
CA ALA A 61 -2.75 3.82 22.67
C ALA A 61 -2.33 3.27 24.04
N GLU A 62 -2.90 2.13 24.45
CA GLU A 62 -2.55 1.47 25.71
C GLU A 62 -1.09 0.98 25.73
N LEU A 63 -0.62 0.42 24.61
CA LEU A 63 0.78 -0.01 24.49
C LEU A 63 1.73 1.19 24.52
N GLN A 64 1.39 2.29 23.84
CA GLN A 64 2.16 3.53 23.89
C GLN A 64 2.21 4.09 25.30
N ALA A 65 1.07 4.18 26.00
CA ALA A 65 1.01 4.66 27.39
C ALA A 65 1.87 3.81 28.34
N GLN A 66 1.85 2.48 28.20
CA GLN A 66 2.69 1.59 29.01
C GLN A 66 4.19 1.75 28.77
N VAL A 67 4.59 2.04 27.53
CA VAL A 67 5.99 2.20 27.15
C VAL A 67 6.48 3.62 27.46
N ASP A 68 5.62 4.62 27.34
CA ASP A 68 5.85 6.00 27.78
C ASP A 68 6.04 6.08 29.30
N ALA A 69 5.19 5.41 30.08
CA ALA A 69 5.34 5.30 31.53
C ALA A 69 6.68 4.66 31.95
N LYS A 70 7.26 3.82 31.09
CA LYS A 70 8.58 3.20 31.29
C LYS A 70 9.74 4.04 30.75
N GLN A 71 9.47 5.23 30.21
CA GLN A 71 10.46 6.11 29.57
C GLN A 71 11.22 5.42 28.44
N LEU A 72 10.55 4.50 27.72
CA LEU A 72 11.12 3.72 26.62
C LEU A 72 10.73 4.28 25.23
N ILE A 73 9.90 5.33 25.17
CA ILE A 73 9.54 6.05 23.95
C ILE A 73 10.10 7.45 24.03
N THR A 74 10.85 7.84 23.00
CA THR A 74 11.06 9.24 22.65
C THR A 74 10.00 9.58 21.60
N TRP A 75 9.17 10.60 21.85
CA TRP A 75 8.08 11.02 20.97
C TRP A 75 8.58 11.80 19.74
N ASP A 76 9.59 11.26 19.07
CA ASP A 76 10.14 11.84 17.85
C ASP A 76 9.18 11.61 16.69
N ILE A 77 8.72 12.70 16.08
CA ILE A 77 7.82 12.66 14.92
C ILE A 77 8.66 12.32 13.68
N ASN A 78 8.56 11.08 13.18
CA ASN A 78 9.07 10.75 11.85
C ASN A 78 8.04 11.18 10.79
N VAL A 79 8.40 12.17 9.98
CA VAL A 79 7.58 12.65 8.86
C VAL A 79 8.05 11.98 7.57
N ASP A 80 7.41 10.85 7.23
CA ASP A 80 7.65 10.18 5.95
C ASP A 80 6.88 10.91 4.83
N SER A 81 7.56 11.77 4.07
CA SER A 81 6.96 12.37 2.87
C SER A 81 7.02 11.39 1.70
N THR A 82 5.92 10.66 1.45
CA THR A 82 5.81 9.81 0.25
C THR A 82 5.21 10.61 -0.91
N VAL A 83 6.03 10.99 -1.90
CA VAL A 83 5.55 11.57 -3.16
C VAL A 83 5.36 10.45 -4.20
N CYS A 84 4.11 10.10 -4.52
CA CYS A 84 3.81 9.26 -5.68
C CYS A 84 3.57 10.14 -6.91
N ARG A 85 4.52 10.17 -7.85
CA ARG A 85 4.29 10.78 -9.18
C ARG A 85 3.30 9.92 -9.95
N ALA A 86 2.20 10.54 -10.39
CA ALA A 86 1.29 9.88 -11.30
C ALA A 86 1.93 9.74 -12.69
N HIS A 87 1.67 8.62 -13.37
CA HIS A 87 2.07 8.45 -14.77
C HIS A 87 1.44 9.56 -15.62
N GLN A 88 2.11 10.03 -16.68
CA GLN A 88 1.59 11.09 -17.57
C GLN A 88 0.20 10.80 -18.17
N HIS A 89 -0.22 9.52 -18.19
CA HIS A 89 -1.52 9.07 -18.68
C HIS A 89 -2.59 8.93 -17.59
N ALA A 90 -2.28 9.22 -16.32
CA ALA A 90 -3.25 9.25 -15.22
C ALA A 90 -4.12 10.53 -15.24
N ALA A 91 -3.73 11.53 -16.03
CA ALA A 91 -4.60 12.64 -16.39
C ALA A 91 -5.71 12.07 -17.30
N GLY A 92 -6.86 11.71 -16.71
CA GLY A 92 -7.97 11.08 -17.42
C GLY A 92 -8.45 11.85 -18.67
N ALA A 93 -9.38 11.25 -19.40
CA ALA A 93 -9.91 11.80 -20.65
C ALA A 93 -10.48 13.23 -20.47
N ARG A 94 -10.20 14.10 -21.44
CA ARG A 94 -10.69 15.49 -21.46
C ARG A 94 -12.23 15.50 -21.48
N LYS A 95 -12.88 16.12 -20.48
CA LYS A 95 -14.35 16.26 -20.39
C LYS A 95 -14.96 17.34 -21.30
N ARG A 96 -14.31 17.68 -22.42
CA ARG A 96 -14.89 18.57 -23.44
C ARG A 96 -14.77 17.89 -24.79
N GLY A 97 -15.92 17.70 -25.44
CA GLY A 97 -16.08 16.96 -26.69
C GLY A 97 -15.15 17.46 -27.78
N ALA A 98 -14.67 16.53 -28.60
CA ALA A 98 -13.81 16.82 -29.73
C ALA A 98 -14.57 17.65 -30.77
N CYS A 99 -14.27 18.94 -30.86
CA CYS A 99 -14.35 19.64 -32.13
C CYS A 99 -13.02 20.38 -32.36
N GLY A 100 -12.16 19.73 -33.14
CA GLY A 100 -10.92 20.32 -33.64
C GLY A 100 -10.56 19.50 -34.86
N SER A 101 -10.78 20.08 -36.05
CA SER A 101 -10.62 19.41 -37.34
C SER A 101 -9.22 18.85 -37.53
N ASN A 102 -9.15 17.65 -38.13
CA ASN A 102 -7.90 17.04 -38.56
C ASN A 102 -7.19 17.96 -39.56
N ARG A 103 -6.10 18.61 -39.14
CA ARG A 103 -5.10 19.12 -40.09
C ARG A 103 -4.08 17.99 -40.32
N PRO A 104 -3.88 17.50 -41.55
CA PRO A 104 -2.86 16.50 -41.80
C PRO A 104 -1.50 17.13 -41.52
N VAL A 105 -0.73 16.52 -40.62
CA VAL A 105 0.67 16.89 -40.39
C VAL A 105 1.46 16.38 -41.61
N VAL A 106 2.03 17.30 -42.38
CA VAL A 106 3.02 16.94 -43.41
C VAL A 106 4.35 16.84 -42.70
N SER A 107 4.93 15.64 -42.64
CA SER A 107 6.30 15.45 -42.14
C SER A 107 7.30 15.99 -43.18
N PRO A 108 8.29 16.82 -42.79
CA PRO A 108 9.37 17.18 -43.69
C PRO A 108 10.34 16.00 -43.86
N PRO A 109 10.95 15.80 -45.04
CA PRO A 109 11.89 14.71 -45.26
C PRO A 109 13.19 14.91 -44.45
N SER A 110 13.72 13.81 -43.93
CA SER A 110 14.95 13.77 -43.14
C SER A 110 16.16 14.20 -43.97
N ARG A 111 17.02 15.02 -43.35
CA ARG A 111 18.29 15.47 -43.93
C ARG A 111 19.32 14.33 -43.88
N THR A 112 19.71 13.80 -45.03
CA THR A 112 20.83 12.85 -45.14
C THR A 112 22.13 13.58 -44.85
N THR A 113 22.76 13.25 -43.72
CA THR A 113 24.12 13.67 -43.41
C THR A 113 25.06 12.55 -43.86
N THR A 114 25.48 12.60 -45.13
CA THR A 114 26.61 11.79 -45.59
C THR A 114 27.86 12.63 -45.41
N GLY A 115 28.60 12.33 -44.35
CA GLY A 115 29.98 12.77 -44.21
C GLY A 115 30.87 11.90 -45.10
N THR A 116 31.77 12.53 -45.85
CA THR A 116 32.99 11.86 -46.30
C THR A 116 34.12 12.87 -46.29
N ASP A 117 35.07 12.54 -45.43
CA ASP A 117 36.33 13.18 -45.11
C ASP A 117 37.33 12.94 -46.24
N ALA A 118 38.11 13.94 -46.63
CA ALA A 118 39.35 13.74 -47.38
C ALA A 118 40.28 14.95 -47.23
N ARG A 119 41.37 14.72 -46.48
CA ARG A 119 42.58 15.54 -46.37
C ARG A 119 43.30 15.68 -47.73
N VAL A 120 44.11 16.74 -47.91
CA VAL A 120 45.59 16.69 -48.03
C VAL A 120 46.14 18.02 -48.59
N ALA A 121 47.19 18.46 -47.90
CA ALA A 121 48.25 19.44 -48.16
C ALA A 121 48.51 20.01 -49.58
N ALA A 122 48.85 21.30 -49.61
CA ALA A 122 50.17 21.82 -50.03
C ALA A 122 50.44 23.16 -49.32
#